data_AF-U6DRD2-F1
#
_entry.id   AF-U6DRD2-F1
#
_cell.length_a   1.000
_cell.length_b   1.000
_cell.length_c   1.000
_cell.angle_alpha   90.00
_cell.angle_beta   90.00
_cell.angle_gamma   90.00
#
_symmetry.space_group_name_H-M   'P 1'
#
loop_
_entity.id
_entity.type
_entity.pdbx_description
1 polymer ?
#
loop_
_entity_poly.entity_id
_entity_poly.type
_entity_poly.pdbx_seq_one_letter_code
_entity_poly.pdbx_strand_id
1 'polypeptide(L)'
;LLPLLLLLLLAPEPGVRGCPSGCQCNQPQTVFCTARQGTTVPRDVPPDTAGLYVFENGITTLDAGSFASLPGLQLLDLSQNQIASLPSGVFQPLANLSNLDLTANRLREITNETFHGLRRLERLYLGKNRIRHIQPGAFDTLDGLLELKLQDNDLRALPPLHLPRLLL
;
A
#
# COMPACT_ATOMS: atom_id res chain seq x y z
N LEU A 1 -38.82 7.06 -44.59
CA LEU A 1 -37.79 8.12 -44.50
C LEU A 1 -37.56 8.43 -43.02
N LEU A 2 -36.70 7.64 -42.39
CA LEU A 2 -36.08 7.80 -41.07
C LEU A 2 -34.67 7.22 -41.24
N PRO A 3 -33.62 7.56 -40.45
CA PRO A 3 -33.65 8.22 -39.13
C PRO A 3 -32.57 9.35 -39.05
N LEU A 4 -32.43 10.13 -37.98
CA LEU A 4 -31.54 9.83 -36.86
C LEU A 4 -31.74 10.90 -35.79
N LEU A 5 -32.42 10.48 -34.72
CA LEU A 5 -32.31 11.08 -33.40
C LEU A 5 -30.83 10.92 -32.99
N LEU A 6 -30.09 12.02 -32.92
CA LEU A 6 -28.73 12.01 -32.38
C LEU A 6 -28.84 11.78 -30.86
N LEU A 7 -28.96 10.50 -30.47
CA LEU A 7 -28.56 10.08 -29.13
C LEU A 7 -27.10 10.48 -29.01
N LEU A 8 -26.80 11.47 -28.16
CA LEU A 8 -25.46 11.60 -27.59
C LEU A 8 -25.16 10.31 -26.84
N LEU A 9 -24.60 9.34 -27.54
CA LEU A 9 -23.81 8.29 -26.93
C LEU A 9 -22.63 9.01 -26.28
N LEU A 10 -22.67 9.14 -24.96
CA LEU A 10 -21.46 9.30 -24.17
C LEU A 10 -20.60 8.06 -24.43
N ALA A 11 -19.77 8.13 -25.47
CA ALA A 11 -18.67 7.20 -25.60
C ALA A 11 -17.83 7.35 -24.32
N PRO A 12 -17.53 6.27 -23.58
CA PRO A 12 -16.58 6.37 -22.50
C PRO A 12 -15.25 6.81 -23.11
N GLU A 13 -14.77 7.98 -22.70
CA GLU A 13 -13.44 8.49 -23.03
C GLU A 13 -12.41 7.35 -22.90
N PRO A 14 -11.58 7.10 -23.93
CA PRO A 14 -10.59 6.03 -23.90
C PRO A 14 -9.48 6.43 -22.92
N GLY A 15 -9.69 6.13 -21.64
CA GLY A 15 -8.78 6.55 -20.57
C GLY A 15 -9.39 6.58 -19.18
N VAL A 16 -10.72 6.58 -19.04
CA VAL A 16 -11.36 6.55 -17.71
C VAL A 16 -11.47 5.10 -17.25
N ARG A 17 -10.40 4.56 -16.65
CA ARG A 17 -10.59 3.44 -15.72
C ARG A 17 -11.50 3.95 -14.61
N GLY A 18 -12.69 3.35 -14.52
CA GLY A 18 -13.67 3.73 -13.51
C GLY A 18 -13.12 3.53 -12.10
N CYS A 19 -13.72 4.22 -11.13
CA CYS A 19 -13.39 4.01 -9.73
C CYS A 19 -13.71 2.55 -9.32
N PRO A 20 -12.83 1.85 -8.58
CA PRO A 20 -13.10 0.48 -8.18
C PRO A 20 -14.40 0.33 -7.41
N SER A 21 -15.08 -0.81 -7.60
CA SER A 21 -16.34 -1.06 -6.91
C SER A 21 -16.16 -1.05 -5.39
N GLY A 22 -16.99 -0.25 -4.71
CA GLY A 22 -16.92 -0.01 -3.26
C GLY A 22 -15.84 0.99 -2.84
N CYS A 23 -15.28 1.75 -3.78
CA CYS A 23 -14.32 2.82 -3.49
C CYS A 23 -14.86 4.19 -3.95
N GLN A 24 -14.28 5.25 -3.39
CA GLN A 24 -14.53 6.64 -3.74
C GLN A 24 -13.23 7.23 -4.31
N CYS A 25 -13.31 7.83 -5.49
CA CYS A 25 -12.16 8.40 -6.18
C CYS A 25 -12.32 9.93 -6.18
N ASN A 26 -11.41 10.61 -5.50
CA ASN A 26 -11.42 12.06 -5.28
C ASN A 26 -10.30 12.74 -6.07
N GLN A 27 -10.47 14.04 -6.32
CA GLN A 27 -9.44 14.86 -6.95
C GLN A 27 -8.46 15.46 -5.91
N PRO A 28 -7.16 15.62 -6.25
CA PRO A 28 -6.47 14.95 -7.34
C PRO A 28 -5.96 13.58 -6.87
N GLN A 29 -6.46 12.50 -7.49
CA GLN A 29 -5.81 11.19 -7.51
C GLN A 29 -5.77 10.43 -6.18
N THR A 30 -6.78 10.60 -5.33
CA THR A 30 -6.90 9.79 -4.11
C THR A 30 -8.05 8.80 -4.21
N VAL A 31 -7.77 7.53 -3.88
CA VAL A 31 -8.75 6.45 -3.89
C VAL A 31 -8.96 5.95 -2.46
N PHE A 32 -10.20 6.06 -1.99
CA PHE A 32 -10.63 5.60 -0.67
C PHE A 32 -11.52 4.37 -0.80
N CYS A 33 -11.07 3.25 -0.23
CA CYS A 33 -11.77 1.99 -0.18
C CYS A 33 -11.95 1.63 1.30
N THR A 34 -13.15 1.81 1.86
CA THR A 34 -13.45 1.51 3.27
C THR A 34 -14.57 0.48 3.37
N ALA A 35 -14.48 -0.42 4.35
CA ALA A 35 -15.51 -1.40 4.69
C ALA A 35 -15.99 -2.28 3.51
N ARG A 36 -15.12 -2.53 2.53
CA ARG A 36 -15.39 -3.49 1.46
C ARG A 36 -15.31 -4.90 2.07
N GLN A 37 -16.28 -5.76 1.75
CA GLN A 37 -16.24 -7.18 2.09
C GLN A 37 -15.25 -7.95 1.18
N GLY A 38 -14.03 -7.44 1.02
CA GLY A 38 -13.05 -7.95 0.06
C GLY A 38 -11.74 -8.36 0.72
N THR A 39 -11.30 -9.59 0.49
CA THR A 39 -10.06 -10.15 1.08
C THR A 39 -8.78 -9.70 0.37
N THR A 40 -8.88 -8.85 -0.67
CA THR A 40 -7.77 -8.37 -1.51
C THR A 40 -7.90 -6.89 -1.85
N VAL A 41 -6.77 -6.26 -2.22
CA VAL A 41 -6.74 -4.92 -2.84
C VAL A 41 -7.48 -4.96 -4.20
N PRO A 42 -8.29 -3.93 -4.56
CA PRO A 42 -8.92 -3.87 -5.88
C PRO A 42 -7.89 -3.88 -7.02
N ARG A 43 -8.18 -4.57 -8.12
CA ARG A 43 -7.25 -4.69 -9.28
C ARG A 43 -7.42 -3.57 -10.31
N ASP A 44 -8.51 -2.83 -10.21
CA ASP A 44 -8.97 -1.80 -11.14
C ASP A 44 -8.70 -0.37 -10.64
N VAL A 45 -7.77 -0.21 -9.69
CA VAL A 45 -7.35 1.11 -9.20
C VAL A 45 -6.76 1.94 -10.35
N PRO A 46 -7.18 3.21 -10.53
CA PRO A 46 -6.64 4.11 -11.56
C PRO A 46 -5.10 4.23 -11.46
N PRO A 47 -4.36 4.12 -12.57
CA PRO A 47 -2.90 4.07 -12.57
C PRO A 47 -2.23 5.38 -12.14
N ASP A 48 -2.97 6.48 -12.22
CA ASP A 48 -2.53 7.82 -11.82
C ASP A 48 -2.81 8.11 -10.33
N THR A 49 -3.28 7.13 -9.56
CA THR A 49 -3.52 7.25 -8.12
C THR A 49 -2.23 7.62 -7.37
N ALA A 50 -2.27 8.72 -6.63
CA ALA A 50 -1.19 9.18 -5.75
C ALA A 50 -1.37 8.69 -4.31
N GLY A 51 -2.62 8.58 -3.83
CA GLY A 51 -2.95 8.08 -2.50
C GLY A 51 -3.99 6.97 -2.55
N LEU A 52 -3.66 5.80 -2.00
CA LEU A 52 -4.55 4.65 -1.95
C LEU A 52 -4.80 4.26 -0.50
N TYR A 53 -6.05 4.39 -0.06
CA TYR A 53 -6.50 4.05 1.28
C TYR A 53 -7.39 2.81 1.22
N VAL A 54 -6.90 1.69 1.74
CA VAL A 54 -7.61 0.40 1.78
C VAL A 54 -7.60 -0.16 3.19
N PHE A 55 -7.95 0.68 4.17
CA PHE A 55 -8.01 0.30 5.59
C PHE A 55 -9.35 -0.35 5.95
N GLU A 56 -9.35 -1.21 6.98
CA GLU A 56 -10.57 -1.83 7.53
C GLU A 56 -11.39 -2.63 6.48
N ASN A 57 -10.71 -3.38 5.62
CA ASN A 57 -11.35 -4.20 4.57
C ASN A 57 -11.24 -5.72 4.82
N GLY A 58 -10.57 -6.13 5.91
CA GLY A 58 -10.36 -7.56 6.18
C GLY A 58 -9.43 -8.25 5.18
N ILE A 59 -8.55 -7.50 4.51
CA ILE A 59 -7.59 -8.05 3.55
C ILE A 59 -6.68 -9.06 4.24
N THR A 60 -6.58 -10.27 3.69
CA THR A 60 -5.74 -11.34 4.23
C THR A 60 -4.49 -11.59 3.40
N THR A 61 -4.57 -11.32 2.09
CA THR A 61 -3.54 -11.67 1.11
C THR A 61 -3.27 -10.50 0.17
N LEU A 62 -1.99 -10.29 -0.13
CA LEU A 62 -1.54 -9.46 -1.24
C LEU A 62 -0.94 -10.41 -2.29
N ASP A 63 -1.18 -10.12 -3.56
CA ASP A 63 -0.57 -10.82 -4.69
C ASP A 63 0.67 -10.05 -5.13
N ALA A 64 1.66 -10.70 -5.75
CA ALA A 64 2.84 -10.02 -6.30
C ALA A 64 2.49 -8.90 -7.30
N GLY A 65 1.33 -9.00 -7.95
CA GLY A 65 0.80 -8.00 -8.88
C GLY A 65 -0.12 -6.96 -8.24
N SER A 66 -0.37 -6.96 -6.93
CA SER A 66 -1.36 -6.08 -6.28
C SER A 66 -1.12 -4.59 -6.53
N PHE A 67 0.13 -4.19 -6.74
CA PHE A 67 0.52 -2.78 -6.93
C PHE A 67 1.26 -2.53 -8.26
N ALA A 68 1.29 -3.51 -9.17
CA ALA A 68 2.09 -3.41 -10.40
C ALA A 68 1.65 -2.27 -11.33
N SER A 69 0.38 -1.84 -11.27
CA SER A 69 -0.16 -0.74 -12.08
C SER A 69 -0.10 0.63 -11.41
N LEU A 70 0.56 0.75 -10.25
CA LEU A 70 0.57 1.97 -9.43
C LEU A 70 1.98 2.55 -9.19
N PRO A 71 2.83 2.72 -10.23
CA PRO A 71 4.21 3.21 -10.04
C PRO A 71 4.29 4.66 -9.52
N GLY A 72 3.20 5.43 -9.68
CA GLY A 72 3.09 6.80 -9.20
C GLY A 72 2.63 6.94 -7.73
N LEU A 73 2.30 5.84 -7.06
CA LEU A 73 1.72 5.89 -5.72
C LEU A 73 2.72 6.46 -4.69
N GLN A 74 2.26 7.40 -3.88
CA GLN A 74 3.03 8.09 -2.85
C GLN A 74 2.59 7.67 -1.44
N LEU A 75 1.29 7.43 -1.25
CA LEU A 75 0.72 7.00 0.02
C LEU A 75 -0.07 5.71 -0.15
N LEU A 76 0.24 4.73 0.70
CA LEU A 76 -0.50 3.47 0.79
C LEU A 76 -0.88 3.19 2.24
N ASP A 77 -2.18 3.16 2.51
CA ASP A 77 -2.75 2.76 3.80
C ASP A 77 -3.43 1.39 3.67
N LEU A 78 -2.84 0.39 4.33
CA LEU A 78 -3.34 -0.98 4.46
C LEU A 78 -3.64 -1.31 5.93
N SER A 79 -3.80 -0.29 6.77
CA SER A 79 -4.01 -0.47 8.21
C SER A 79 -5.32 -1.18 8.52
N GLN A 80 -5.42 -1.76 9.72
CA GLN A 80 -6.63 -2.42 10.22
C GLN A 80 -7.15 -3.54 9.29
N ASN A 81 -6.23 -4.28 8.67
CA ASN A 81 -6.55 -5.46 7.88
C ASN A 81 -6.11 -6.75 8.63
N GLN A 82 -6.06 -7.87 7.92
CA GLN A 82 -5.76 -9.19 8.45
C GLN A 82 -4.51 -9.80 7.79
N ILE A 83 -3.63 -8.96 7.25
CA ILE A 83 -2.45 -9.38 6.48
C ILE A 83 -1.47 -10.06 7.41
N ALA A 84 -1.20 -11.34 7.17
CA ALA A 84 -0.29 -12.15 7.99
C ALA A 84 1.12 -12.28 7.39
N SER A 85 1.23 -12.12 6.07
CA SER A 85 2.48 -12.25 5.32
C SER A 85 2.46 -11.32 4.11
N LEU A 86 3.65 -10.84 3.72
CA LEU A 86 3.85 -10.01 2.54
C LEU A 86 4.65 -10.83 1.52
N PRO A 87 4.18 -11.00 0.27
CA PRO A 87 4.98 -11.63 -0.76
C PRO A 87 6.29 -10.86 -0.98
N SER A 88 7.36 -11.58 -1.32
CA SER A 88 8.63 -10.96 -1.68
C SER A 88 8.44 -9.97 -2.82
N GLY A 89 8.99 -8.77 -2.66
CA GLY A 89 8.93 -7.72 -3.68
C GLY A 89 7.55 -7.13 -3.96
N VAL A 90 6.52 -7.40 -3.14
CA VAL A 90 5.16 -6.88 -3.37
C VAL A 90 5.11 -5.36 -3.53
N PHE A 91 6.01 -4.63 -2.86
CA PHE A 91 6.10 -3.17 -2.93
C PHE A 91 7.15 -2.65 -3.92
N GLN A 92 7.93 -3.51 -4.60
CA GLN A 92 8.95 -3.08 -5.57
C GLN A 92 8.42 -2.16 -6.69
N PRO A 93 7.18 -2.33 -7.21
CA PRO A 93 6.63 -1.40 -8.19
C PRO A 93 6.45 0.04 -7.67
N LEU A 94 6.38 0.23 -6.35
CA LEU A 94 6.03 1.49 -5.70
C LEU A 94 7.25 2.39 -5.47
N ALA A 95 8.01 2.68 -6.53
CA ALA A 95 9.28 3.42 -6.45
C ALA A 95 9.15 4.85 -5.89
N ASN A 96 7.94 5.42 -5.90
CA ASN A 96 7.64 6.77 -5.41
C ASN A 96 6.98 6.80 -4.02
N LEU A 97 6.80 5.65 -3.37
CA LEU A 97 6.11 5.56 -2.09
C LEU A 97 6.90 6.29 -1.00
N SER A 98 6.27 7.27 -0.36
CA SER A 98 6.82 8.00 0.79
C SER A 98 6.19 7.56 2.10
N ASN A 99 4.95 7.07 2.07
CA ASN A 99 4.20 6.68 3.26
C ASN A 99 3.58 5.29 3.09
N LEU A 100 3.90 4.38 4.00
CA LEU A 100 3.31 3.04 4.09
C LEU A 100 2.78 2.78 5.50
N ASP A 101 1.46 2.59 5.59
CA ASP A 101 0.80 2.19 6.84
C ASP A 101 0.33 0.74 6.77
N LEU A 102 0.91 -0.09 7.64
CA LEU A 102 0.56 -1.50 7.87
C LEU A 102 0.13 -1.74 9.32
N THR A 103 -0.23 -0.68 10.05
CA THR A 103 -0.65 -0.73 11.45
C THR A 103 -1.85 -1.64 11.64
N ALA A 104 -1.93 -2.35 12.77
CA ALA A 104 -3.06 -3.22 13.11
C ALA A 104 -3.32 -4.31 12.06
N ASN A 105 -2.25 -5.01 11.65
CA ASN A 105 -2.31 -6.23 10.84
C ASN A 105 -1.85 -7.45 11.67
N ARG A 106 -1.45 -8.55 11.02
CA ARG A 106 -1.05 -9.81 11.68
C ARG A 106 0.38 -10.24 11.31
N LEU A 107 1.21 -9.30 10.86
CA LEU A 107 2.58 -9.57 10.43
C LEU A 107 3.40 -10.14 11.58
N ARG A 108 4.23 -11.15 11.30
CA ARG A 108 5.04 -11.86 12.31
C ARG A 108 6.54 -11.68 12.16
N GLU A 109 6.98 -11.39 10.95
CA GLU A 109 8.40 -11.27 10.60
C GLU A 109 8.60 -10.19 9.56
N ILE A 110 9.74 -9.50 9.65
CA ILE A 110 10.24 -8.60 8.62
C ILE A 110 11.59 -9.14 8.13
N THR A 111 11.71 -9.27 6.81
CA THR A 111 12.89 -9.79 6.13
C THR A 111 13.56 -8.71 5.30
N ASN A 112 14.76 -8.99 4.80
CA ASN A 112 15.51 -8.09 3.93
C ASN A 112 14.79 -7.79 2.59
N GLU A 113 13.86 -8.66 2.19
CA GLU A 113 13.07 -8.50 0.96
C GLU A 113 11.73 -7.76 1.20
N THR A 114 11.30 -7.60 2.45
CA THR A 114 9.94 -7.11 2.77
C THR A 114 9.71 -5.69 2.27
N PHE A 115 10.69 -4.80 2.43
CA PHE A 115 10.61 -3.40 2.00
C PHE A 115 11.68 -3.03 0.97
N HIS A 116 12.29 -4.04 0.34
CA HIS A 116 13.34 -3.84 -0.65
C HIS A 116 12.83 -2.97 -1.81
N GLY A 117 13.62 -1.97 -2.19
CA GLY A 117 13.32 -1.05 -3.30
C GLY A 117 12.56 0.22 -2.91
N LEU A 118 12.06 0.33 -1.67
CA LEU A 118 11.34 1.52 -1.18
C LEU A 118 12.28 2.65 -0.74
N ARG A 119 13.19 3.07 -1.62
CA ARG A 119 14.26 4.04 -1.30
C ARG A 119 13.76 5.44 -0.95
N ARG A 120 12.54 5.80 -1.38
CA ARG A 120 11.90 7.09 -1.09
C ARG A 120 11.00 7.07 0.14
N LEU A 121 10.89 5.93 0.83
CA LEU A 121 9.99 5.79 1.97
C LEU A 121 10.50 6.66 3.13
N GLU A 122 9.64 7.55 3.59
CA GLU A 122 9.91 8.45 4.71
C GLU A 122 9.24 7.95 6.00
N ARG A 123 8.05 7.35 5.87
CA ARG A 123 7.26 6.90 7.02
C ARG A 123 6.80 5.46 6.84
N LEU A 124 7.18 4.63 7.80
CA LEU A 124 6.80 3.22 7.85
C LEU A 124 6.13 2.90 9.18
N TYR A 125 4.84 2.56 9.13
CA TYR A 125 4.06 2.24 10.32
C TYR A 125 3.73 0.75 10.37
N LEU A 126 4.27 0.07 11.39
CA LEU A 126 4.14 -1.38 11.62
C LEU A 126 3.58 -1.67 13.02
N GLY A 127 3.02 -0.67 13.70
CA GLY A 127 2.50 -0.82 15.06
C GLY A 127 1.33 -1.79 15.13
N LYS A 128 1.05 -2.33 16.32
CA LYS A 128 -0.09 -3.24 16.56
C LYS A 128 -0.10 -4.47 15.63
N ASN A 129 1.08 -5.00 15.31
CA ASN A 129 1.23 -6.26 14.60
C ASN A 129 1.61 -7.37 15.60
N ARG A 130 2.18 -8.49 15.12
CA ARG A 130 2.68 -9.61 15.93
C ARG A 130 4.14 -9.90 15.61
N ILE A 131 4.90 -8.86 15.25
CA ILE A 131 6.27 -8.99 14.76
C ILE A 131 7.15 -9.46 15.92
N ARG A 132 7.77 -10.63 15.74
CA ARG A 132 8.67 -11.25 16.73
C ARG A 132 10.13 -11.17 16.31
N HIS A 133 10.36 -11.11 15.00
CA HIS A 133 11.68 -11.15 14.41
C HIS A 133 11.79 -10.13 13.27
N ILE A 134 12.88 -9.38 13.28
CA ILE A 134 13.29 -8.48 12.21
C ILE A 134 14.71 -8.92 11.83
N GLN A 135 14.92 -9.25 10.56
CA GLN A 135 16.26 -9.61 10.09
C GLN A 135 17.22 -8.42 10.18
N PRO A 136 18.50 -8.65 10.50
CA PRO A 136 19.53 -7.63 10.36
C PRO A 136 19.57 -7.12 8.91
N GLY A 137 19.45 -5.80 8.76
CA GLY A 137 19.45 -5.14 7.47
C GLY A 137 18.08 -5.02 6.78
N ALA A 138 17.00 -5.44 7.44
CA ALA A 138 15.64 -5.39 6.87
C ALA A 138 15.15 -3.98 6.48
N PHE A 139 15.83 -2.94 6.97
CA PHE A 139 15.54 -1.54 6.67
C PHE A 139 16.69 -0.81 5.98
N ASP A 140 17.79 -1.50 5.64
CA ASP A 140 19.02 -0.85 5.14
C ASP A 140 18.81 -0.16 3.79
N THR A 141 17.81 -0.56 3.00
CA THR A 141 17.48 0.08 1.72
C THR A 141 16.54 1.29 1.85
N LEU A 142 16.10 1.63 3.06
CA LEU A 142 15.18 2.72 3.33
C LEU A 142 15.95 4.03 3.57
N ASP A 143 16.71 4.46 2.56
CA ASP A 143 17.64 5.61 2.62
C ASP A 143 16.96 6.91 3.09
N GLY A 144 15.66 7.06 2.80
CA GLY A 144 14.85 8.24 3.13
C GLY A 144 14.11 8.18 4.45
N LEU A 145 14.21 7.09 5.24
CA LEU A 145 13.32 6.86 6.37
C LEU A 145 13.53 7.89 7.48
N LEU A 146 12.45 8.58 7.84
CA LEU A 146 12.39 9.63 8.87
C LEU A 146 11.62 9.18 10.11
N GLU A 147 10.66 8.26 9.93
CA GLU A 147 9.79 7.79 11.00
C GLU A 147 9.50 6.29 10.87
N LEU A 148 9.77 5.54 11.93
CA LEU A 148 9.51 4.10 12.03
C LEU A 148 8.71 3.82 13.30
N LYS A 149 7.52 3.21 13.14
CA LYS A 149 6.66 2.83 14.27
C LYS A 149 6.57 1.32 14.41
N LEU A 150 7.08 0.81 15.53
CA LEU A 150 7.11 -0.62 15.87
C LEU A 150 6.40 -0.96 17.19
N GLN A 151 5.77 0.02 17.85
CA GLN A 151 5.07 -0.18 19.11
C GLN A 151 3.97 -1.24 19.02
N ASP A 152 3.63 -1.85 20.16
CA ASP A 152 2.59 -2.89 20.25
C ASP A 152 2.87 -4.08 19.31
N ASN A 153 4.10 -4.59 19.33
CA ASN A 153 4.50 -5.84 18.69
C ASN A 153 5.04 -6.85 19.71
N ASP A 154 5.30 -8.07 19.27
CA ASP A 154 5.85 -9.17 20.10
C ASP A 154 7.40 -9.17 20.10
N LEU A 155 8.04 -8.00 19.92
CA LEU A 155 9.49 -7.89 19.78
C LEU A 155 10.19 -8.14 21.11
N ARG A 156 11.16 -9.05 21.12
CA ARG A 156 12.04 -9.27 22.29
C ARG A 156 13.23 -8.33 22.32
N ALA A 157 13.75 -8.00 21.14
CA ALA A 157 14.86 -7.09 20.94
C ALA A 157 14.78 -6.53 19.52
N LEU A 158 15.33 -5.34 19.32
CA LEU A 158 15.56 -4.79 17.99
C LEU A 158 16.94 -5.23 17.49
N PRO A 159 17.07 -5.64 16.21
CA PRO A 159 18.39 -5.80 15.62
C PRO A 159 19.07 -4.42 15.49
N PRO A 160 20.39 -4.37 15.26
CA PRO A 160 21.06 -3.13 14.88
C PRO A 160 20.36 -2.49 13.67
N LEU A 161 20.00 -1.21 13.80
CA LEU A 161 19.32 -0.44 12.76
C LEU A 161 20.31 0.56 12.16
N HIS A 162 20.54 0.51 10.85
CA HIS A 162 21.37 1.48 10.14
C HIS A 162 20.48 2.52 9.44
N LEU A 163 19.89 3.43 10.22
CA LEU A 163 18.93 4.42 9.73
C LEU A 163 19.43 5.84 10.02
N PRO A 164 20.28 6.42 9.16
CA PRO A 164 21.01 7.66 9.46
C PRO A 164 20.11 8.91 9.58
N ARG A 165 18.88 8.83 9.06
CA ARG A 165 17.91 9.93 9.07
C ARG A 165 16.77 9.76 10.07
N LEU A 166 16.68 8.60 10.73
CA LEU A 166 15.65 8.34 11.72
C LEU A 166 15.94 9.15 12.98
N LEU A 167 15.03 10.06 13.33
CA LEU A 167 15.09 10.77 14.60
C LEU A 167 14.63 9.82 15.70
N LEU A 168 15.56 9.42 16.58
CA LEU A 168 15.31 8.54 17.73
C LEU A 168 14.60 9.26 18.87
#